data_AF-A0A8X7W5W1-F1
#
_entry.id   AF-A0A8X7W5W1-F1
#
_cell.length_a   1.000
_cell.length_b   1.000
_cell.length_c   1.000
_cell.angle_alpha   90.00
_cell.angle_beta   90.00
_cell.angle_gamma   90.00
#
_symmetry.space_group_name_H-M   'P 1'
#
loop_
_entity.id
_entity.type
_entity.pdbx_description
1 polymer ?
#
loop_
_entity_poly.entity_id
_entity_poly.type
_entity_poly.pdbx_seq_one_letter_code
_entity_poly.pdbx_strand_id
1 'polypeptide(L)'
;MSKEITASKDVMKNEELRSLVDLYYESSTKTLDLFTTVGNCANKAKLSIVIIRMAVQQFEKESKDTDLGGNKKKYEDTLEELNKVKAMGDPFGDEYKDQMKSVRADQLVLLEKFHELAVKLDSKKKKLKRRRRLVTIIYAAAALSFLAIEICVCIVVPPLALGNVVWAATGLNYVIGTVGVLVHKVMKKREKDLDKQKEVVNKMKDNTDVNIQGTNTVHSLVEKLIASLLLILGSVELAVVKREEEAVKPVMEAIRDEVDTFATAIKEVGEAVATCSTCVSSGKLQVLEHITNSMSSNGKKLHVLERITNSMSSKGKNK
;
A
#
# COMPACT_ATOMS: atom_id res chain seq x y z
N MET A 1 -4.60 11.51 16.26
CA MET A 1 -4.27 11.70 14.82
C MET A 1 -4.35 13.17 14.38
N SER A 2 -5.35 13.97 14.78
CA SER A 2 -5.47 15.38 14.35
C SER A 2 -4.47 16.41 14.94
N LYS A 3 -3.55 16.03 15.84
CA LYS A 3 -2.64 17.00 16.51
C LYS A 3 -1.18 16.95 16.08
N GLU A 4 -0.78 16.06 15.17
CA GLU A 4 0.62 15.96 14.68
C GLU A 4 0.87 16.65 13.33
N ILE A 5 -0.16 17.23 12.71
CA ILE A 5 -0.09 17.79 11.35
C ILE A 5 0.57 19.18 11.31
N THR A 6 0.82 19.85 12.44
CA THR A 6 1.23 21.27 12.45
C THR A 6 2.73 21.54 12.26
N ALA A 7 3.59 20.52 12.21
CA ALA A 7 5.04 20.70 12.02
C ALA A 7 5.57 20.37 10.60
N SER A 8 4.70 19.99 9.64
CA SER A 8 5.10 19.39 8.35
C SER A 8 5.07 20.35 7.13
N LYS A 9 5.28 21.64 7.35
CA LYS A 9 4.72 22.68 6.46
C LYS A 9 5.40 22.86 5.10
N ASP A 10 6.58 22.30 4.80
CA ASP A 10 7.34 22.66 3.56
C ASP A 10 7.22 21.64 2.39
N VAL A 11 7.20 20.32 2.64
CA VAL A 11 7.00 19.29 1.59
C VAL A 11 5.51 19.13 1.27
N MET A 12 4.66 19.23 2.30
CA MET A 12 3.19 19.15 2.20
C MET A 12 2.52 20.47 1.77
N LYS A 13 3.29 21.47 1.29
CA LYS A 13 2.69 22.68 0.68
C LYS A 13 1.98 22.38 -0.62
N ASN A 14 2.37 21.28 -1.28
CA ASN A 14 1.71 20.85 -2.49
C ASN A 14 0.40 20.15 -2.12
N GLU A 15 -0.71 20.85 -2.33
CA GLU A 15 -2.06 20.36 -2.07
C GLU A 15 -2.36 19.07 -2.87
N GLU A 16 -1.87 18.96 -4.11
CA GLU A 16 -1.99 17.74 -4.92
C GLU A 16 -1.28 16.55 -4.24
N LEU A 17 -0.08 16.77 -3.68
CA LEU A 17 0.65 15.73 -2.95
C LEU A 17 -0.07 15.33 -1.66
N ARG A 18 -0.64 16.30 -0.93
CA ARG A 18 -1.40 16.03 0.30
C ARG A 18 -2.64 15.20 0.01
N SER A 19 -3.43 15.61 -0.97
CA SER A 19 -4.60 14.85 -1.41
C SER A 19 -4.22 13.43 -1.86
N LEU A 20 -3.09 13.27 -2.55
CA LEU A 20 -2.61 11.95 -2.97
C LEU A 20 -2.15 11.07 -1.81
N VAL A 21 -1.50 11.65 -0.81
CA VAL A 21 -1.18 10.96 0.44
C VAL A 21 -2.46 10.50 1.12
N ASP A 22 -3.44 11.38 1.32
CA ASP A 22 -4.70 11.02 1.97
C ASP A 22 -5.41 9.87 1.23
N LEU A 23 -5.49 9.94 -0.10
CA LEU A 23 -6.06 8.88 -0.94
C LEU A 23 -5.29 7.55 -0.82
N TYR A 24 -3.95 7.61 -0.77
CA TYR A 24 -3.11 6.42 -0.58
C TYR A 24 -3.41 5.73 0.76
N TYR A 25 -3.53 6.51 1.85
CA TYR A 25 -3.85 5.95 3.17
C TYR A 25 -5.27 5.38 3.23
N GLU A 26 -6.24 6.04 2.57
CA GLU A 26 -7.61 5.54 2.48
C GLU A 26 -7.67 4.21 1.74
N SER A 27 -7.12 4.13 0.52
CA SER A 27 -7.08 2.89 -0.27
C SER A 27 -6.32 1.77 0.44
N SER A 28 -5.20 2.08 1.08
CA SER A 28 -4.46 1.09 1.88
C SER A 28 -5.27 0.59 3.07
N THR A 29 -6.15 1.41 3.64
CA THR A 29 -7.03 1.00 4.74
C THR A 29 -8.14 0.08 4.23
N LYS A 30 -8.79 0.41 3.11
CA LYS A 30 -9.74 -0.49 2.43
C LYS A 30 -9.12 -1.82 2.05
N THR A 31 -7.85 -1.83 1.65
CA THR A 31 -7.10 -3.08 1.36
C THR A 31 -6.92 -3.93 2.63
N LEU A 32 -6.63 -3.32 3.78
CA LEU A 32 -6.55 -4.03 5.06
C LEU A 32 -7.93 -4.55 5.51
N ASP A 33 -8.99 -3.79 5.28
CA ASP A 33 -10.36 -4.22 5.58
C ASP A 33 -10.74 -5.44 4.73
N LEU A 34 -10.45 -5.41 3.42
CA LEU A 34 -10.58 -6.56 2.53
C LEU A 34 -9.84 -7.80 3.06
N PHE A 35 -8.57 -7.65 3.46
CA PHE A 35 -7.79 -8.75 4.00
C PHE A 35 -8.36 -9.28 5.33
N THR A 36 -8.93 -8.40 6.16
CA THR A 36 -9.63 -8.79 7.39
C THR A 36 -10.88 -9.61 7.07
N THR A 37 -11.68 -9.17 6.09
CA THR A 37 -12.83 -9.92 5.59
C THR A 37 -12.42 -11.30 5.10
N VAL A 38 -11.42 -11.39 4.23
CA VAL A 38 -10.89 -12.68 3.72
C VAL A 38 -10.42 -13.59 4.87
N GLY A 39 -9.69 -13.04 5.84
CA GLY A 39 -9.23 -13.80 7.01
C GLY A 39 -10.39 -14.36 7.84
N ASN A 40 -11.45 -13.57 8.03
CA ASN A 40 -12.66 -14.01 8.72
C ASN A 40 -13.39 -15.10 7.94
N CYS A 41 -13.51 -14.97 6.61
CA CYS A 41 -14.10 -15.98 5.74
C CYS A 41 -13.31 -17.30 5.77
N ALA A 42 -11.98 -17.23 5.69
CA ALA A 42 -11.11 -18.40 5.81
C ALA A 42 -11.25 -19.07 7.19
N ASN A 43 -11.39 -18.30 8.27
CA ASN A 43 -11.63 -18.84 9.60
C ASN A 43 -13.01 -19.52 9.72
N LYS A 44 -14.06 -18.97 9.12
CA LYS A 44 -15.38 -19.63 9.03
C LYS A 44 -15.28 -20.95 8.28
N ALA A 45 -14.56 -20.97 7.16
CA ALA A 45 -14.36 -22.16 6.33
C ALA A 45 -13.64 -23.31 7.06
N LYS A 46 -12.83 -23.03 8.11
CA LYS A 46 -12.23 -24.07 8.96
C LYS A 46 -13.27 -24.94 9.65
N LEU A 47 -14.44 -24.40 10.00
CA LEU A 47 -15.52 -25.18 10.62
C LEU A 47 -16.02 -26.27 9.66
N SER A 48 -16.08 -25.97 8.36
CA SER A 48 -16.48 -26.93 7.33
C SER A 48 -15.51 -28.11 7.28
N ILE A 49 -14.19 -27.91 7.41
CA ILE A 49 -13.20 -29.00 7.48
C ILE A 49 -13.54 -29.96 8.63
N VAL A 50 -13.84 -29.43 9.81
CA VAL A 50 -14.13 -30.25 11.01
C VAL A 50 -15.36 -31.11 10.76
N ILE A 51 -16.43 -30.52 10.22
CA ILE A 51 -17.67 -31.25 9.91
C ILE A 51 -17.43 -32.33 8.85
N ILE A 52 -16.69 -32.02 7.78
CA ILE A 52 -16.39 -33.00 6.72
C ILE A 52 -15.58 -34.17 7.31
N ARG A 53 -14.57 -33.90 8.14
CA ARG A 53 -13.77 -34.95 8.79
C ARG A 53 -14.60 -35.81 9.75
N MET A 54 -15.52 -35.21 10.49
CA MET A 54 -16.47 -35.97 11.33
C MET A 54 -17.35 -36.88 10.48
N ALA A 55 -17.86 -36.39 9.35
CA ALA A 55 -18.67 -37.20 8.43
C ALA A 55 -17.85 -38.36 7.83
N VAL A 56 -16.60 -38.14 7.46
CA VAL A 56 -15.69 -39.20 6.97
C VAL A 56 -15.47 -40.27 8.05
N GLN A 57 -15.28 -39.88 9.31
CA GLN A 57 -15.13 -40.83 10.41
C GLN A 57 -16.43 -41.59 10.70
N GLN A 58 -17.57 -40.92 10.59
CA GLN A 58 -18.88 -41.56 10.76
C GLN A 58 -19.11 -42.60 9.67
N PHE A 59 -18.74 -42.27 8.42
CA PHE A 59 -18.82 -43.20 7.29
C PHE A 59 -17.99 -44.46 7.52
N GLU A 60 -16.77 -44.32 8.03
CA GLU A 60 -15.92 -45.47 8.36
C GLU A 60 -16.53 -46.37 9.43
N LYS A 61 -17.21 -45.80 10.43
CA LYS A 61 -17.92 -46.58 11.46
C LYS A 61 -19.11 -47.32 10.88
N GLU A 62 -19.99 -46.61 10.17
CA GLU A 62 -21.19 -47.17 9.53
C GLU A 62 -20.86 -48.19 8.43
N SER A 63 -19.65 -48.12 7.83
CA SER A 63 -19.18 -49.11 6.86
C SER A 63 -18.74 -50.44 7.48
N LYS A 64 -18.31 -50.44 8.75
CA LYS A 64 -17.85 -51.63 9.48
C LYS A 64 -18.98 -52.33 10.24
N ASP A 65 -20.08 -51.61 10.46
CA ASP A 65 -21.25 -52.14 11.16
C ASP A 65 -22.08 -53.01 10.22
N THR A 66 -22.08 -54.32 10.45
CA THR A 66 -22.81 -55.30 9.64
C THR A 66 -24.24 -55.55 10.15
N ASP A 67 -24.58 -55.05 11.35
CA ASP A 67 -25.83 -55.36 12.03
C ASP A 67 -26.70 -54.09 12.13
N LEU A 68 -27.30 -53.70 11.00
CA LEU A 68 -28.29 -52.62 10.98
C LEU A 68 -29.60 -53.12 11.61
N GLY A 69 -29.63 -53.21 12.94
CA GLY A 69 -30.84 -53.48 13.69
C GLY A 69 -31.95 -52.53 13.28
N GLY A 70 -33.04 -53.09 12.76
CA GLY A 70 -34.36 -52.47 12.59
C GLY A 70 -34.41 -51.00 12.16
N ASN A 71 -34.68 -50.77 10.87
CA ASN A 71 -35.23 -49.53 10.29
C ASN A 71 -34.29 -48.34 10.00
N LYS A 72 -33.00 -48.37 10.41
CA LYS A 72 -32.04 -47.29 10.06
C LYS A 72 -31.41 -47.51 8.68
N LYS A 73 -31.42 -46.48 7.82
CA LYS A 73 -30.78 -46.57 6.49
C LYS A 73 -29.26 -46.47 6.64
N LYS A 74 -28.52 -47.28 5.88
CA LYS A 74 -27.06 -47.24 5.89
C LYS A 74 -26.56 -45.83 5.53
N TYR A 75 -25.58 -45.31 6.28
CA TYR A 75 -24.98 -43.97 6.15
C TYR A 75 -25.86 -42.76 6.50
N GLU A 76 -26.97 -42.95 7.20
CA GLU A 76 -27.87 -41.86 7.57
C GLU A 76 -27.17 -40.75 8.39
N ASP A 77 -26.34 -41.10 9.37
CA ASP A 77 -25.66 -40.11 10.22
C ASP A 77 -24.57 -39.38 9.44
N THR A 78 -23.85 -40.10 8.56
CA THR A 78 -22.86 -39.48 7.65
C THR A 78 -23.51 -38.42 6.76
N LEU A 79 -24.66 -38.74 6.15
CA LEU A 79 -25.36 -37.81 5.26
C LEU A 79 -25.94 -36.61 6.04
N GLU A 80 -26.36 -36.82 7.30
CA GLU A 80 -26.77 -35.72 8.17
C GLU A 80 -25.62 -34.75 8.43
N GLU A 81 -24.42 -35.24 8.78
CA GLU A 81 -23.24 -34.39 8.99
C GLU A 81 -22.83 -33.64 7.71
N LEU A 82 -22.84 -34.31 6.55
CA LEU A 82 -22.50 -33.66 5.28
C LEU A 82 -23.52 -32.56 4.89
N ASN A 83 -24.80 -32.73 5.23
CA ASN A 83 -25.81 -31.69 5.00
C ASN A 83 -25.54 -30.41 5.81
N LYS A 84 -24.89 -30.50 6.98
CA LYS A 84 -24.48 -29.32 7.75
C LYS A 84 -23.43 -28.48 7.01
N VAL A 85 -22.58 -29.12 6.20
CA VAL A 85 -21.61 -28.43 5.32
C VAL A 85 -22.36 -27.63 4.24
N LYS A 86 -23.38 -28.24 3.62
CA LYS A 86 -24.23 -27.56 2.62
C LYS A 86 -24.94 -26.35 3.21
N ALA A 87 -25.43 -26.47 4.44
CA ALA A 87 -26.10 -25.38 5.15
C ALA A 87 -25.18 -24.18 5.46
N MET A 88 -23.85 -24.38 5.57
CA MET A 88 -22.90 -23.27 5.76
C MET A 88 -22.74 -22.39 4.52
N GLY A 89 -22.99 -22.92 3.32
CA GLY A 89 -22.91 -22.17 2.07
C GLY A 89 -21.52 -21.63 1.74
N ASP A 90 -21.47 -20.59 0.91
CA ASP A 90 -20.23 -19.90 0.53
C ASP A 90 -19.73 -18.99 1.68
N PRO A 91 -18.51 -19.20 2.20
CA PRO A 91 -17.97 -18.39 3.28
C PRO A 91 -17.56 -16.96 2.89
N PHE A 92 -17.42 -16.63 1.59
CA PHE A 92 -16.91 -15.33 1.11
C PHE A 92 -18.01 -14.34 0.74
N GLY A 93 -19.12 -14.80 0.17
CA GLY A 93 -20.32 -13.99 -0.05
C GLY A 93 -20.09 -12.74 -0.92
N ASP A 94 -21.06 -11.83 -0.94
CA ASP A 94 -21.01 -10.63 -1.79
C ASP A 94 -20.16 -9.51 -1.19
N GLU A 95 -20.03 -9.45 0.14
CA GLU A 95 -19.17 -8.46 0.83
C GLU A 95 -17.72 -8.51 0.33
N TYR A 96 -17.15 -9.72 0.22
CA TYR A 96 -15.81 -9.91 -0.33
C TYR A 96 -15.72 -9.39 -1.78
N LYS A 97 -16.70 -9.71 -2.62
CA LYS A 97 -16.70 -9.33 -4.04
C LYS A 97 -16.77 -7.81 -4.19
N ASP A 98 -17.61 -7.16 -3.40
CA ASP A 98 -17.79 -5.71 -3.45
C ASP A 98 -16.56 -4.97 -2.92
N GLN A 99 -15.98 -5.43 -1.81
CA GLN A 99 -14.71 -4.90 -1.30
C GLN A 99 -13.57 -5.10 -2.31
N MET A 100 -13.47 -6.27 -2.93
CA MET A 100 -12.45 -6.56 -3.95
C MET A 100 -12.57 -5.63 -5.16
N LYS A 101 -13.79 -5.42 -5.68
CA LYS A 101 -14.05 -4.47 -6.78
C LYS A 101 -13.67 -3.04 -6.38
N SER A 102 -14.08 -2.61 -5.18
CA SER A 102 -13.76 -1.28 -4.67
C SER A 102 -12.26 -1.06 -4.51
N VAL A 103 -11.54 -2.03 -3.94
CA VAL A 103 -10.08 -1.94 -3.74
C VAL A 103 -9.36 -1.86 -5.09
N ARG A 104 -9.74 -2.67 -6.08
CA ARG A 104 -9.15 -2.61 -7.42
C ARG A 104 -9.40 -1.27 -8.11
N ALA A 105 -10.60 -0.71 -7.98
CA ALA A 105 -10.91 0.61 -8.53
C ALA A 105 -10.03 1.69 -7.90
N ASP A 106 -9.90 1.70 -6.57
CA ASP A 106 -9.05 2.66 -5.85
C ASP A 106 -7.57 2.52 -6.22
N GLN A 107 -7.08 1.28 -6.39
CA GLN A 107 -5.71 1.00 -6.82
C GLN A 107 -5.42 1.57 -8.21
N LEU A 108 -6.35 1.45 -9.16
CA LEU A 108 -6.21 2.03 -10.50
C LEU A 108 -6.17 3.57 -10.46
N VAL A 109 -7.09 4.19 -9.71
CA VAL A 109 -7.12 5.65 -9.54
C VAL A 109 -5.83 6.15 -8.91
N LEU A 110 -5.27 5.42 -7.93
CA LEU A 110 -3.99 5.78 -7.33
C LEU A 110 -2.84 5.74 -8.34
N LEU A 111 -2.72 4.69 -9.14
CA LEU A 111 -1.67 4.57 -10.16
C LEU A 111 -1.72 5.71 -11.17
N GLU A 112 -2.93 6.07 -11.62
CA GLU A 112 -3.14 7.21 -12.51
C GLU A 112 -2.65 8.52 -11.86
N LYS A 113 -3.06 8.79 -10.62
CA LYS A 113 -2.67 10.01 -9.91
C LYS A 113 -1.18 10.06 -9.56
N PHE A 114 -0.55 8.93 -9.24
CA PHE A 114 0.91 8.87 -9.08
C PHE A 114 1.61 9.27 -10.37
N HIS A 115 1.15 8.73 -11.51
CA HIS A 115 1.72 9.07 -12.81
C HIS A 115 1.55 10.55 -13.14
N GLU A 116 0.33 11.09 -13.01
CA GLU A 116 0.02 12.48 -13.29
C GLU A 116 0.90 13.43 -12.45
N LEU A 117 0.96 13.20 -11.14
CA LEU A 117 1.75 14.04 -10.25
C LEU A 117 3.25 13.91 -10.51
N ALA A 118 3.76 12.70 -10.79
CA ALA A 118 5.17 12.50 -11.14
C ALA A 118 5.56 13.29 -12.40
N VAL A 119 4.74 13.23 -13.46
CA VAL A 119 4.96 13.99 -14.71
C VAL A 119 4.90 15.50 -14.45
N LYS A 120 3.91 15.96 -13.68
CA LYS A 120 3.79 17.36 -13.27
C LYS A 120 5.04 17.84 -12.53
N LEU A 121 5.52 17.09 -11.55
CA LEU A 121 6.73 17.42 -10.77
C LEU A 121 7.99 17.49 -11.66
N ASP A 122 8.16 16.54 -12.58
CA ASP A 122 9.27 16.56 -13.54
C ASP A 122 9.22 17.77 -14.47
N SER A 123 8.03 18.13 -14.95
CA SER A 123 7.85 19.31 -15.79
C SER A 123 8.18 20.61 -15.02
N LYS A 124 7.70 20.73 -13.77
CA LYS A 124 7.99 21.86 -12.86
C LYS A 124 9.49 21.96 -12.61
N LYS A 125 10.17 20.84 -12.36
CA LYS A 125 11.63 20.79 -12.16
C LYS A 125 12.39 21.23 -13.41
N LYS A 126 12.03 20.73 -14.60
CA LYS A 126 12.65 21.11 -15.88
C LYS A 126 12.52 22.62 -16.14
N LYS A 127 11.32 23.18 -15.95
CA LYS A 127 11.06 24.64 -16.07
C LYS A 127 11.92 25.44 -15.09
N LEU A 128 11.97 25.01 -13.83
CA LEU A 128 12.73 25.70 -12.79
C LEU A 128 14.24 25.63 -13.03
N LYS A 129 14.76 24.49 -13.50
CA LYS A 129 16.16 24.32 -13.91
C LYS A 129 16.54 25.24 -15.07
N ARG A 130 15.67 25.37 -16.07
CA ARG A 130 15.85 26.31 -17.19
C ARG A 130 15.87 27.75 -16.68
N ARG A 131 14.89 28.14 -15.85
CA ARG A 131 14.83 29.49 -15.27
C ARG A 131 16.06 29.80 -14.43
N ARG A 132 16.54 28.84 -13.63
CA ARG A 132 17.75 29.02 -12.82
C ARG A 132 18.98 29.28 -13.71
N ARG A 133 19.13 28.52 -14.80
CA ARG A 133 20.23 28.76 -15.76
C ARG A 133 20.16 30.16 -16.36
N LEU A 134 18.98 30.59 -16.83
CA LEU A 134 18.80 31.93 -17.40
C LEU A 134 19.11 33.03 -16.38
N VAL A 135 18.59 32.92 -15.17
CA VAL A 135 18.86 33.88 -14.09
C VAL A 135 20.35 33.92 -13.76
N THR A 136 21.01 32.75 -13.63
CA THR A 136 22.45 32.70 -13.38
C THR A 136 23.26 33.33 -14.50
N ILE A 137 22.89 33.15 -15.77
CA ILE A 137 23.55 33.80 -16.91
C ILE A 137 23.38 35.32 -16.85
N ILE A 138 22.17 35.82 -16.56
CA ILE A 138 21.88 37.27 -16.46
C ILE A 138 22.71 37.91 -15.35
N TYR A 139 22.72 37.32 -14.15
CA TYR A 139 23.51 37.85 -13.03
C TYR A 139 25.02 37.81 -13.30
N ALA A 140 25.51 36.75 -13.97
CA ALA A 140 26.92 36.66 -14.34
C ALA A 140 27.31 37.70 -15.41
N ALA A 141 26.47 37.88 -16.43
CA ALA A 141 26.68 38.89 -17.48
C ALA A 141 26.64 40.32 -16.92
N ALA A 142 25.70 40.61 -16.01
CA ALA A 142 25.63 41.89 -15.31
C ALA A 142 26.91 42.15 -14.51
N ALA A 143 27.33 41.21 -13.66
CA ALA A 143 28.55 41.33 -12.87
C ALA A 143 29.80 41.59 -13.75
N LEU A 144 29.96 40.85 -14.86
CA LEU A 144 31.07 41.06 -15.80
C LEU A 144 31.01 42.43 -16.49
N SER A 145 29.82 42.89 -16.87
CA SER A 145 29.63 44.20 -17.51
C SER A 145 30.00 45.34 -16.56
N PHE A 146 29.60 45.25 -15.29
CA PHE A 146 29.98 46.24 -14.29
C PHE A 146 31.48 46.22 -13.98
N LEU A 147 32.13 45.06 -13.93
CA LEU A 147 33.60 44.98 -13.82
C LEU A 147 34.31 45.67 -15.00
N ALA A 148 33.78 45.55 -16.21
CA ALA A 148 34.32 46.26 -17.37
C ALA A 148 34.15 47.79 -17.27
N ILE A 149 33.02 48.26 -16.73
CA ILE A 149 32.76 49.68 -16.48
C ILE A 149 33.73 50.24 -15.43
N GLU A 150 33.98 49.52 -14.33
CA GLU A 150 34.96 49.89 -13.30
C GLU A 150 36.36 50.13 -13.89
N ILE A 151 36.83 49.20 -14.74
CA ILE A 151 38.13 49.32 -15.40
C ILE A 151 38.17 50.57 -16.31
N CYS A 152 37.10 50.86 -17.04
CA CYS A 152 37.04 52.05 -17.91
C CYS A 152 37.01 53.36 -17.12
N VAL A 153 36.28 53.42 -16.00
CA VAL A 153 36.20 54.61 -15.12
C VAL A 153 37.57 54.95 -14.53
N CYS A 154 38.36 53.94 -14.14
CA CYS A 154 39.73 54.12 -13.66
C CYS A 154 40.66 54.78 -14.69
N ILE A 155 40.37 54.69 -15.98
CA ILE A 155 41.19 55.27 -17.07
C ILE A 155 40.80 56.73 -17.34
N VAL A 156 39.52 57.09 -17.19
CA VAL A 156 38.96 58.36 -17.70
C VAL A 156 38.78 59.42 -16.60
N VAL A 157 38.60 59.02 -15.34
CA VAL A 157 38.27 59.97 -14.25
C VAL A 157 39.54 60.53 -13.57
N PRO A 158 39.63 61.87 -13.36
CA PRO A 158 40.75 62.48 -12.66
C PRO A 158 40.96 61.95 -11.22
N PRO A 159 42.22 61.88 -10.73
CA PRO A 159 42.56 61.27 -9.44
C PRO A 159 41.77 61.78 -8.22
N LEU A 160 41.36 63.05 -8.25
CA LEU A 160 40.65 63.71 -7.16
C LEU A 160 39.16 63.30 -7.05
N ALA A 161 38.57 62.72 -8.10
CA ALA A 161 37.17 62.28 -8.13
C ALA A 161 37.00 60.74 -8.15
N LEU A 162 38.10 59.99 -8.32
CA LEU A 162 38.10 58.51 -8.44
C LEU A 162 37.49 57.79 -7.23
N GLY A 163 37.76 58.26 -6.01
CA GLY A 163 37.35 57.57 -4.78
C GLY A 163 35.83 57.36 -4.70
N ASN A 164 35.04 58.40 -4.92
CA ASN A 164 33.58 58.34 -4.78
C ASN A 164 32.92 57.48 -5.88
N VAL A 165 33.47 57.50 -7.10
CA VAL A 165 32.92 56.76 -8.24
C VAL A 165 33.22 55.27 -8.13
N VAL A 166 34.44 54.90 -7.73
CA VAL A 166 34.84 53.51 -7.47
C VAL A 166 34.03 52.93 -6.31
N TRP A 167 33.84 53.66 -5.20
CA TRP A 167 33.01 53.19 -4.08
C TRP A 167 31.55 52.92 -4.49
N ALA A 168 30.95 53.78 -5.30
CA ALA A 168 29.58 53.61 -5.77
C ALA A 168 29.43 52.39 -6.70
N ALA A 169 30.36 52.19 -7.62
CA ALA A 169 30.34 51.08 -8.56
C ALA A 169 30.67 49.74 -7.87
N THR A 170 31.60 49.74 -6.89
CA THR A 170 31.96 48.54 -6.11
C THR A 170 30.78 48.10 -5.23
N GLY A 171 30.05 49.06 -4.66
CA GLY A 171 28.83 48.81 -3.89
C GLY A 171 27.72 48.17 -4.74
N LEU A 172 27.53 48.62 -5.98
CA LEU A 172 26.53 48.06 -6.90
C LEU A 172 26.86 46.61 -7.30
N ASN A 173 28.12 46.34 -7.62
CA ASN A 173 28.62 44.99 -7.94
C ASN A 173 28.39 44.00 -6.79
N TYR A 174 28.66 44.42 -5.56
CA TYR A 174 28.43 43.63 -4.36
C TYR A 174 26.94 43.28 -4.18
N VAL A 175 26.04 44.24 -4.42
CA VAL A 175 24.59 44.02 -4.36
C VAL A 175 24.13 43.02 -5.43
N ILE A 176 24.59 43.17 -6.68
CA ILE A 176 24.23 42.26 -7.79
C ILE A 176 24.73 40.83 -7.52
N GLY A 177 25.98 40.68 -7.08
CA GLY A 177 26.55 39.38 -6.72
C GLY A 177 25.80 38.70 -5.58
N THR A 178 25.50 39.45 -4.51
CA THR A 178 24.82 38.93 -3.32
C THR A 178 23.39 38.50 -3.64
N VAL A 179 22.62 39.34 -4.35
CA VAL A 179 21.25 39.01 -4.74
C VAL A 179 21.21 37.82 -5.71
N GLY A 180 22.14 37.74 -6.66
CA GLY A 180 22.26 36.62 -7.59
C GLY A 180 22.48 35.28 -6.89
N VAL A 181 23.36 35.25 -5.88
CA VAL A 181 23.61 34.05 -5.07
C VAL A 181 22.37 33.63 -4.27
N LEU A 182 21.67 34.58 -3.67
CA LEU A 182 20.44 34.32 -2.92
C LEU A 182 19.35 33.72 -3.82
N VAL A 183 19.09 34.32 -4.99
CA VAL A 183 18.10 33.82 -5.94
C VAL A 183 18.48 32.42 -6.43
N HIS A 184 19.74 32.18 -6.79
CA HIS A 184 20.21 30.85 -7.18
C HIS A 184 19.98 29.82 -6.07
N LYS A 185 20.32 30.16 -4.81
CA LYS A 185 20.14 29.28 -3.65
C LYS A 185 18.67 28.94 -3.41
N VAL A 186 17.77 29.93 -3.50
CA VAL A 186 16.31 29.72 -3.37
C VAL A 186 15.79 28.80 -4.47
N MET A 187 16.19 29.01 -5.72
CA MET A 187 15.78 28.14 -6.83
C MET A 187 16.31 26.72 -6.67
N LYS A 188 17.58 26.56 -6.28
CA LYS A 188 18.19 25.25 -6.01
C LYS A 188 17.50 24.53 -4.85
N LYS A 189 17.07 25.24 -3.80
CA LYS A 189 16.26 24.67 -2.72
C LYS A 189 14.92 24.14 -3.25
N ARG A 190 14.21 24.93 -4.07
CA ARG A 190 12.94 24.49 -4.69
C ARG A 190 13.09 23.26 -5.58
N GLU A 191 14.19 23.11 -6.31
CA GLU A 191 14.45 21.87 -7.07
C GLU A 191 14.58 20.66 -6.15
N LYS A 192 15.31 20.79 -5.05
CA LYS A 192 15.45 19.72 -4.06
C LYS A 192 14.10 19.38 -3.42
N ASP A 193 13.25 20.37 -3.17
CA ASP A 193 11.91 20.14 -2.62
C ASP A 193 11.03 19.36 -3.62
N LEU A 194 11.10 19.67 -4.92
CA LEU A 194 10.42 18.89 -5.97
C LEU A 194 10.95 17.46 -6.06
N ASP A 195 12.25 17.24 -5.87
CA ASP A 195 12.84 15.90 -5.84
C ASP A 195 12.33 15.08 -4.66
N LYS A 196 12.27 15.68 -3.47
CA LYS A 196 11.68 15.04 -2.29
C LYS A 196 10.20 14.71 -2.50
N GLN A 197 9.42 15.61 -3.10
CA GLN A 197 8.01 15.34 -3.42
C GLN A 197 7.89 14.15 -4.38
N LYS A 198 8.75 14.08 -5.41
CA LYS A 198 8.76 12.96 -6.34
C LYS A 198 9.15 11.64 -5.67
N GLU A 199 10.09 11.68 -4.74
CA GLU A 199 10.51 10.50 -3.98
C GLU A 199 9.36 9.95 -3.13
N VAL A 200 8.57 10.83 -2.48
CA VAL A 200 7.34 10.44 -1.77
C VAL A 200 6.34 9.78 -2.73
N VAL A 201 6.12 10.36 -3.91
CA VAL A 201 5.21 9.78 -4.94
C VAL A 201 5.69 8.41 -5.39
N ASN A 202 6.97 8.25 -5.70
CA ASN A 202 7.54 6.97 -6.09
C ASN A 202 7.40 5.94 -4.97
N LYS A 203 7.65 6.32 -3.72
CA LYS A 203 7.52 5.40 -2.59
C LYS A 203 6.07 4.93 -2.38
N MET A 204 5.10 5.83 -2.51
CA MET A 204 3.68 5.45 -2.48
C MET A 204 3.31 4.54 -3.64
N LYS A 205 3.84 4.80 -4.85
CA LYS A 205 3.65 3.95 -6.02
C LYS A 205 4.21 2.55 -5.80
N ASP A 206 5.48 2.43 -5.40
CA ASP A 206 6.14 1.14 -5.15
C ASP A 206 5.34 0.31 -4.13
N ASN A 207 4.88 0.93 -3.05
CA ASN A 207 4.04 0.26 -2.05
C ASN A 207 2.65 -0.11 -2.61
N THR A 208 2.08 0.70 -3.50
CA THR A 208 0.79 0.39 -4.15
C THR A 208 0.93 -0.78 -5.11
N ASP A 209 2.04 -0.86 -5.86
CA ASP A 209 2.34 -2.00 -6.74
C ASP A 209 2.46 -3.31 -5.92
N VAL A 210 3.13 -3.27 -4.77
CA VAL A 210 3.18 -4.40 -3.81
C VAL A 210 1.78 -4.76 -3.30
N ASN A 211 0.96 -3.77 -2.94
CA ASN A 211 -0.41 -4.00 -2.47
C ASN A 211 -1.30 -4.63 -3.55
N ILE A 212 -1.15 -4.22 -4.82
CA ILE A 212 -1.85 -4.81 -5.97
C ILE A 212 -1.45 -6.27 -6.13
N GLN A 213 -0.14 -6.56 -6.09
CA GLN A 213 0.35 -7.93 -6.17
C GLN A 213 -0.22 -8.79 -5.03
N GLY A 214 -0.18 -8.30 -3.79
CA GLY A 214 -0.75 -8.99 -2.64
C GLY A 214 -2.25 -9.23 -2.78
N THR A 215 -2.99 -8.24 -3.27
CA THR A 215 -4.44 -8.35 -3.54
C THR A 215 -4.75 -9.44 -4.57
N ASN A 216 -3.96 -9.50 -5.65
CA ASN A 216 -4.12 -10.53 -6.68
C ASN A 216 -3.77 -11.93 -6.16
N THR A 217 -2.69 -12.07 -5.39
CA THR A 217 -2.33 -13.34 -4.74
C THR A 217 -3.44 -13.82 -3.83
N VAL A 218 -3.93 -12.97 -2.94
CA VAL A 218 -5.04 -13.32 -2.04
C VAL A 218 -6.29 -13.70 -2.83
N HIS A 219 -6.63 -12.96 -3.89
CA HIS A 219 -7.77 -13.29 -4.73
C HIS A 219 -7.66 -14.68 -5.36
N SER A 220 -6.53 -15.00 -5.97
CA SER A 220 -6.33 -16.31 -6.62
C SER A 220 -6.43 -17.49 -5.64
N LEU A 221 -5.95 -17.30 -4.40
CA LEU A 221 -6.07 -18.30 -3.34
C LEU A 221 -7.50 -18.45 -2.84
N VAL A 222 -8.26 -17.35 -2.76
CA VAL A 222 -9.69 -17.39 -2.45
C VAL A 222 -10.46 -18.13 -3.55
N GLU A 223 -10.16 -17.89 -4.83
CA GLU A 223 -10.79 -18.61 -5.94
C GLU A 223 -10.50 -20.12 -5.88
N LYS A 224 -9.25 -20.51 -5.58
CA LYS A 224 -8.86 -21.91 -5.36
C LYS A 224 -9.65 -22.55 -4.20
N LEU A 225 -9.79 -21.83 -3.09
CA LEU A 225 -10.53 -22.28 -1.92
C LEU A 225 -12.02 -22.46 -2.23
N ILE A 226 -12.65 -21.50 -2.91
CA ILE A 226 -14.06 -21.59 -3.33
C ILE A 226 -14.26 -22.78 -4.27
N ALA A 227 -13.37 -22.99 -5.24
CA ALA A 227 -13.45 -24.11 -6.17
C ALA A 227 -13.39 -25.46 -5.44
N SER A 228 -12.47 -25.61 -4.48
CA SER A 228 -12.35 -26.82 -3.67
C SER A 228 -13.60 -27.08 -2.81
N LEU A 229 -14.19 -26.03 -2.22
CA LEU A 229 -15.47 -26.14 -1.51
C LEU A 229 -16.60 -26.62 -2.42
N LEU A 230 -16.68 -26.10 -3.65
CA LEU A 230 -17.71 -26.50 -4.61
C LEU A 230 -17.58 -27.98 -5.04
N LEU A 231 -16.35 -28.49 -5.17
CA LEU A 231 -16.09 -29.92 -5.44
C LEU A 231 -16.58 -30.81 -4.29
N ILE A 232 -16.33 -30.41 -3.04
CA ILE A 232 -16.83 -31.11 -1.86
C ILE A 232 -18.36 -31.10 -1.85
N LEU A 233 -18.97 -29.92 -2.02
CA LEU A 233 -20.44 -29.79 -2.01
C LEU A 233 -21.12 -30.59 -3.12
N GLY A 234 -20.54 -30.63 -4.33
CA GLY A 234 -21.03 -31.47 -5.43
C GLY A 234 -20.93 -32.96 -5.12
N SER A 235 -19.84 -33.39 -4.47
CA SER A 235 -19.67 -34.77 -4.01
C SER A 235 -20.69 -35.13 -2.93
N VAL A 236 -20.94 -34.22 -1.98
CA VAL A 236 -21.99 -34.39 -0.95
C VAL A 236 -23.37 -34.58 -1.59
N GLU A 237 -23.71 -33.77 -2.58
CA GLU A 237 -24.99 -33.88 -3.29
C GLU A 237 -25.15 -35.24 -3.99
N LEU A 238 -24.08 -35.75 -4.59
CA LEU A 238 -24.05 -37.06 -5.22
C LEU A 238 -24.26 -38.20 -4.20
N ALA A 239 -23.64 -38.11 -3.02
CA ALA A 239 -23.81 -39.08 -1.94
C ALA A 239 -25.25 -39.13 -1.42
N VAL A 240 -25.89 -37.96 -1.26
CA VAL A 240 -27.29 -37.84 -0.80
C VAL A 240 -28.28 -38.45 -1.80
N VAL A 241 -28.00 -38.34 -3.11
CA VAL A 241 -28.85 -38.88 -4.18
C VAL A 241 -28.69 -40.39 -4.30
N LYS A 242 -27.45 -40.91 -4.30
CA LYS A 242 -27.18 -42.30 -4.68
C LYS A 242 -27.58 -43.32 -3.62
N ARG A 243 -27.50 -43.00 -2.31
CA ARG A 243 -27.93 -43.79 -1.10
C ARG A 243 -27.54 -45.29 -1.01
N GLU A 244 -27.08 -45.91 -2.08
CA GLU A 244 -26.59 -47.28 -2.15
C GLU A 244 -25.11 -47.31 -1.79
N GLU A 245 -24.70 -48.34 -1.04
CA GLU A 245 -23.35 -48.45 -0.48
C GLU A 245 -22.23 -48.41 -1.52
N GLU A 246 -22.36 -49.23 -2.57
CA GLU A 246 -21.41 -49.31 -3.69
C GLU A 246 -21.24 -47.98 -4.42
N ALA A 247 -22.21 -47.08 -4.29
CA ALA A 247 -22.27 -45.80 -4.96
C ALA A 247 -21.80 -44.63 -4.07
N VAL A 248 -21.90 -44.76 -2.74
CA VAL A 248 -21.48 -43.74 -1.75
C VAL A 248 -19.99 -43.85 -1.42
N LYS A 249 -19.43 -45.07 -1.39
CA LYS A 249 -18.01 -45.30 -1.07
C LYS A 249 -17.02 -44.51 -1.94
N PRO A 250 -17.08 -44.53 -3.29
CA PRO A 250 -16.16 -43.75 -4.12
C PRO A 250 -16.34 -42.23 -3.94
N VAL A 251 -17.55 -41.78 -3.56
CA VAL A 251 -17.83 -40.36 -3.30
C VAL A 251 -17.18 -39.92 -1.99
N MET A 252 -17.20 -40.78 -0.97
CA MET A 252 -16.54 -40.50 0.31
C MET A 252 -15.01 -40.49 0.20
N GLU A 253 -14.43 -41.33 -0.68
CA GLU A 253 -13.01 -41.26 -1.03
C GLU A 253 -12.67 -39.92 -1.69
N ALA A 254 -13.46 -39.47 -2.67
CA ALA A 254 -13.27 -38.14 -3.29
C ALA A 254 -13.39 -36.98 -2.29
N ILE A 255 -14.35 -37.03 -1.36
CA ILE A 255 -14.50 -36.03 -0.28
C ILE A 255 -13.28 -36.01 0.63
N ARG A 256 -12.72 -37.19 0.95
CA ARG A 256 -11.52 -37.31 1.79
C ARG A 256 -10.29 -36.69 1.12
N ASP A 257 -10.10 -36.93 -0.16
CA ASP A 257 -8.96 -36.37 -0.90
C ASP A 257 -9.10 -34.84 -1.05
N GLU A 258 -10.33 -34.36 -1.32
CA GLU A 258 -10.59 -32.94 -1.54
C GLU A 258 -10.54 -32.12 -0.23
N VAL A 259 -10.93 -32.68 0.92
CA VAL A 259 -10.91 -31.94 2.20
C VAL A 259 -9.49 -31.53 2.62
N ASP A 260 -8.47 -32.32 2.26
CA ASP A 260 -7.08 -31.95 2.54
C ASP A 260 -6.56 -30.87 1.59
N THR A 261 -7.01 -30.87 0.33
CA THR A 261 -6.80 -29.76 -0.62
C THR A 261 -7.45 -28.47 -0.10
N PHE A 262 -8.69 -28.57 0.37
CA PHE A 262 -9.43 -27.45 0.97
C PHE A 262 -8.74 -26.90 2.22
N ALA A 263 -8.28 -27.78 3.11
CA ALA A 263 -7.54 -27.41 4.31
C ALA A 263 -6.23 -26.69 3.97
N THR A 264 -5.53 -27.15 2.94
CA THR A 264 -4.30 -26.51 2.45
C THR A 264 -4.60 -25.13 1.88
N ALA A 265 -5.65 -24.98 1.06
CA ALA A 265 -6.05 -23.69 0.53
C ALA A 265 -6.42 -22.67 1.63
N ILE A 266 -7.14 -23.09 2.68
CA ILE A 266 -7.45 -22.24 3.85
C ILE A 266 -6.17 -21.76 4.54
N LYS A 267 -5.19 -22.65 4.72
CA LYS A 267 -3.90 -22.31 5.32
C LYS A 267 -3.16 -21.29 4.44
N GLU A 268 -3.04 -21.55 3.14
CA GLU A 268 -2.39 -20.65 2.17
C GLU A 268 -3.05 -19.26 2.15
N VAL A 269 -4.39 -19.18 2.15
CA VAL A 269 -5.12 -17.90 2.26
C VAL A 269 -4.77 -17.17 3.55
N GLY A 270 -4.76 -17.87 4.69
CA GLY A 270 -4.43 -17.27 5.99
C GLY A 270 -3.01 -16.71 6.05
N GLU A 271 -2.02 -17.45 5.53
CA GLU A 271 -0.63 -17.02 5.43
C GLU A 271 -0.48 -15.81 4.48
N ALA A 272 -1.11 -15.87 3.30
CA ALA A 272 -1.08 -14.77 2.33
C ALA A 272 -1.72 -13.50 2.90
N VAL A 273 -2.86 -13.60 3.58
CA VAL A 273 -3.53 -12.48 4.25
C VAL A 273 -2.63 -11.85 5.32
N ALA A 274 -1.98 -12.67 6.17
CA ALA A 274 -1.10 -12.17 7.21
C ALA A 274 0.12 -11.43 6.64
N THR A 275 0.78 -12.03 5.64
CA THR A 275 1.93 -11.43 4.95
C THR A 275 1.52 -10.15 4.23
N CYS A 276 0.46 -10.17 3.42
CA CYS A 276 0.02 -9.01 2.65
C CYS A 276 -0.46 -7.87 3.56
N SER A 277 -1.16 -8.16 4.65
CA SER A 277 -1.58 -7.14 5.64
C SER A 277 -0.37 -6.46 6.30
N THR A 278 0.69 -7.23 6.58
CA THR A 278 1.95 -6.71 7.09
C THR A 278 2.64 -5.80 6.07
N CYS A 279 2.67 -6.21 4.79
CA CYS A 279 3.21 -5.39 3.69
C CYS A 279 2.46 -4.06 3.55
N VAL A 280 1.13 -4.07 3.54
CA VAL A 280 0.31 -2.85 3.45
C VAL A 280 0.59 -1.92 4.64
N SER A 281 0.60 -2.46 5.85
CA SER A 281 0.86 -1.70 7.08
C SER A 281 2.28 -1.11 7.10
N SER A 282 3.28 -1.90 6.69
CA SER A 282 4.66 -1.45 6.55
C SER A 282 4.78 -0.37 5.48
N GLY A 283 4.10 -0.51 4.35
CA GLY A 283 4.08 0.50 3.30
C GLY A 283 3.56 1.85 3.80
N LYS A 284 2.45 1.86 4.55
CA LYS A 284 1.92 3.06 5.21
C LYS A 284 2.94 3.69 6.16
N LEU A 285 3.66 2.89 6.93
CA LEU A 285 4.68 3.40 7.85
C LEU A 285 5.88 3.97 7.09
N GLN A 286 6.37 3.27 6.06
CA GLN A 286 7.51 3.72 5.25
C GLN A 286 7.22 5.05 4.54
N VAL A 287 6.00 5.26 4.04
CA VAL A 287 5.60 6.55 3.47
C VAL A 287 5.58 7.64 4.53
N LEU A 288 5.03 7.37 5.71
CA LEU A 288 5.01 8.32 6.83
C LEU A 288 6.42 8.71 7.27
N GLU A 289 7.29 7.72 7.44
CA GLU A 289 8.68 7.90 7.81
C GLU A 289 9.43 8.68 6.74
N HIS A 290 9.19 8.39 5.47
CA HIS A 290 9.83 9.09 4.36
C HIS A 290 9.40 10.56 4.31
N ILE A 291 8.10 10.84 4.47
CA ILE A 291 7.57 12.20 4.61
C ILE A 291 8.25 12.88 5.82
N THR A 292 8.31 12.23 6.98
CA THR A 292 8.91 12.80 8.21
C THR A 292 10.41 13.04 8.09
N ASN A 293 11.16 12.10 7.53
CA ASN A 293 12.62 12.18 7.35
C ASN A 293 13.02 13.19 6.28
N SER A 294 12.25 13.28 5.18
CA SER A 294 12.44 14.31 4.16
C SER A 294 12.23 15.73 4.72
N MET A 295 11.50 15.85 5.84
CA MET A 295 11.22 17.08 6.58
C MET A 295 12.21 17.37 7.74
N SER A 296 12.86 16.37 8.35
CA SER A 296 13.83 16.55 9.45
C SER A 296 15.24 17.02 9.00
N SER A 297 15.39 17.51 7.77
CA SER A 297 16.63 18.14 7.29
C SER A 297 16.95 19.48 8.00
N ASN A 298 16.09 19.96 8.90
CA ASN A 298 16.45 20.92 9.94
C ASN A 298 16.42 20.17 11.28
N GLY A 299 17.59 19.98 11.89
CA GLY A 299 17.86 18.93 12.87
C GLY A 299 16.89 18.83 14.05
N LYS A 300 16.37 17.61 14.26
CA LYS A 300 16.05 16.96 15.55
C LYS A 300 15.38 15.62 15.25
N LYS A 301 16.21 14.62 14.92
CA LYS A 301 15.76 13.32 14.37
C LYS A 301 15.33 12.28 15.43
N LEU A 302 15.55 12.54 16.73
CA LEU A 302 15.52 11.45 17.72
C LEU A 302 14.20 11.31 18.51
N HIS A 303 13.45 12.38 18.77
CA HIS A 303 12.33 12.33 19.72
C HIS A 303 10.96 11.93 19.14
N VAL A 304 10.80 11.92 17.81
CA VAL A 304 9.50 11.65 17.17
C VAL A 304 9.30 10.14 16.97
N LEU A 305 10.34 9.43 16.53
CA LEU A 305 10.26 7.98 16.33
C LEU A 305 10.07 7.24 17.66
N GLU A 306 10.72 7.68 18.74
CA GLU A 306 10.55 7.10 20.08
C GLU A 306 9.12 7.27 20.62
N ARG A 307 8.45 8.38 20.32
CA ARG A 307 7.04 8.60 20.72
C ARG A 307 6.05 7.78 19.91
N ILE A 308 6.27 7.62 18.61
CA ILE A 308 5.39 6.81 17.74
C ILE A 308 5.49 5.34 18.16
N THR A 309 6.70 4.82 18.37
CA THR A 309 6.94 3.45 18.85
C THR A 309 6.30 3.20 20.22
N ASN A 310 6.39 4.15 21.16
CA ASN A 310 5.78 4.03 22.48
C ASN A 310 4.24 4.09 22.44
N SER A 311 3.65 4.87 21.52
CA SER A 311 2.20 4.95 21.34
C SER A 311 1.59 3.67 20.72
N MET A 312 2.36 2.99 19.87
CA MET A 312 1.96 1.71 19.28
C MET A 312 2.11 0.55 20.28
N SER A 313 3.16 0.57 21.11
CA SER A 313 3.38 -0.43 22.17
C SER A 313 2.33 -0.32 23.31
N SER A 314 1.88 0.89 23.64
CA SER A 314 0.87 1.13 24.67
C SER A 314 -0.54 0.62 24.31
N LYS A 315 -0.87 0.49 23.02
CA LYS A 315 -2.18 -0.03 22.58
C LYS A 315 -2.28 -1.56 22.58
N GLY A 316 -1.17 -2.27 22.75
CA GLY A 316 -1.13 -3.73 22.85
C GLY A 316 -1.19 -4.29 24.28
N LYS A 317 -1.24 -3.43 25.32
CA LYS A 317 -1.24 -3.85 26.73
C LYS A 317 -2.58 -3.73 27.46
N ASN A 318 -3.61 -3.23 26.79
CA ASN A 318 -4.98 -3.19 27.31
C ASN A 318 -5.91 -4.02 26.42
N LYS A 319 -5.73 -5.34 26.45
CA LYS A 319 -6.79 -6.33 26.24
C LYS A 319 -6.35 -7.67 26.80
#